data_AF-A0A2V4A2Z9-F1
#
_entry.id   AF-A0A2V4A2Z9-F1
#
_cell.length_a   1.000
_cell.length_b   1.000
_cell.length_c   1.000
_cell.angle_alpha   90.00
_cell.angle_beta   90.00
_cell.angle_gamma   90.00
#
_symmetry.space_group_name_H-M   'P 1'
#
loop_
_entity.id
_entity.type
_entity.pdbx_description
1 polymer ?
#
loop_
_entity_poly.entity_id
_entity_poly.type
_entity_poly.pdbx_seq_one_letter_code
_entity_poly.pdbx_strand_id
1 'polypeptide(L)'
;MEYQNCNLNIRYDLPIEILEKVPLVYKQMPGWLGFGKDGLGEEGIPHWFSYNQNEKSVVASVEPSGLLFTANMELNEWLEWKAEFKRIATETLGFIVGEIEEDEVGYEIKWL
;
A
#
# COMPACT_ATOMS: atom_id res chain seq x y z
N MET A 1 10.39 16.39 -5.30
CA MET A 1 9.79 15.22 -4.64
C MET A 1 9.34 15.65 -3.28
N GLU A 2 8.19 15.16 -2.85
CA GLU A 2 7.56 15.51 -1.59
C GLU A 2 7.28 14.24 -0.80
N TYR A 3 7.21 14.39 0.53
CA TYR A 3 6.78 13.31 1.39
C TYR A 3 5.26 13.17 1.31
N GLN A 4 4.79 11.96 0.98
CA GLN A 4 3.39 11.62 0.82
C GLN A 4 3.07 10.41 1.70
N ASN A 5 1.83 10.29 2.15
CA ASN A 5 1.34 9.11 2.85
C ASN A 5 -0.15 8.90 2.60
N CYS A 6 -0.63 7.68 2.85
CA CYS A 6 -2.05 7.36 2.95
C CYS A 6 -2.26 6.13 3.84
N ASN A 7 -3.46 5.97 4.39
CA ASN A 7 -3.84 4.81 5.16
C ASN A 7 -5.05 4.13 4.52
N LEU A 8 -4.89 2.89 4.07
CA LEU A 8 -5.97 2.14 3.42
C LEU A 8 -6.66 1.21 4.42
N ASN A 9 -7.97 1.01 4.25
CA ASN A 9 -8.80 0.09 5.05
C ASN A 9 -8.45 -1.42 4.95
N ILE A 10 -7.21 -1.77 4.62
CA ILE A 10 -6.64 -3.12 4.70
C ILE A 10 -6.05 -3.29 6.10
N ARG A 11 -6.89 -3.61 7.06
CA ARG A 11 -6.51 -3.73 8.48
C ARG A 11 -5.88 -5.08 8.81
N TYR A 12 -5.04 -5.10 9.83
CA TYR A 12 -4.38 -6.32 10.33
C TYR A 12 -5.35 -7.40 10.83
N ASP A 13 -6.59 -7.04 11.16
CA ASP A 13 -7.62 -7.92 11.70
C ASP A 13 -8.52 -8.54 10.62
N LEU A 14 -8.24 -8.28 9.34
CA LEU A 14 -8.88 -8.98 8.23
C LEU A 14 -8.59 -10.49 8.29
N PRO A 15 -9.50 -11.33 7.75
CA PRO A 15 -9.26 -12.77 7.66
C PRO A 15 -7.92 -13.09 7.00
N ILE A 16 -7.23 -14.12 7.50
CA ILE A 16 -5.88 -14.48 7.03
C ILE A 16 -5.86 -14.76 5.53
N GLU A 17 -6.93 -15.35 4.99
CA GLU A 17 -7.08 -15.67 3.57
C GLU A 17 -7.13 -14.41 2.68
N ILE A 18 -7.48 -13.26 3.26
CA ILE A 18 -7.44 -11.96 2.59
C ILE A 18 -6.04 -11.35 2.72
N LEU A 19 -5.45 -11.39 3.92
CA LEU A 19 -4.11 -10.86 4.16
C LEU A 19 -3.04 -11.58 3.31
N GLU A 20 -3.16 -12.89 3.11
CA GLU A 20 -2.28 -13.68 2.24
C GLU A 20 -2.34 -13.26 0.76
N LYS A 21 -3.39 -12.56 0.34
CA LYS A 21 -3.51 -12.01 -1.03
C LYS A 21 -2.87 -10.65 -1.18
N VAL A 22 -2.59 -9.92 -0.11
CA VAL A 22 -2.01 -8.57 -0.16
C VAL A 22 -0.66 -8.55 -0.91
N PRO A 23 0.27 -9.52 -0.72
CA PRO A 23 1.49 -9.60 -1.53
C PRO A 23 1.25 -9.80 -3.04
N LEU A 24 0.07 -10.30 -3.45
CA LEU A 24 -0.29 -10.39 -4.87
C LEU A 24 -0.60 -9.02 -5.45
N VAL A 25 -1.20 -8.12 -4.67
CA VAL A 25 -1.40 -6.71 -5.05
C VAL A 25 -0.04 -6.03 -5.19
N TYR A 26 0.85 -6.21 -4.22
CA TYR A 26 2.16 -5.56 -4.21
C TYR A 26 2.98 -5.81 -5.47
N LYS A 27 2.98 -7.07 -5.92
CA LYS A 27 3.72 -7.52 -7.11
C LYS A 27 3.18 -6.94 -8.44
N GLN A 28 1.94 -6.47 -8.45
CA GLN A 28 1.33 -5.89 -9.65
C GLN A 28 1.62 -4.39 -9.79
N MET A 29 2.07 -3.75 -8.71
CA MET A 29 2.33 -2.31 -8.72
C MET A 29 3.63 -1.95 -9.44
N PRO A 30 3.64 -0.85 -10.22
CA PRO A 30 4.87 -0.34 -10.82
C PRO A 30 5.95 -0.09 -9.77
N GLY A 31 7.18 -0.48 -10.10
CA GLY A 31 8.35 -0.25 -9.27
C GLY A 31 8.61 -1.31 -8.19
N TRP A 32 7.83 -2.40 -8.11
CA TRP A 32 8.00 -3.42 -7.07
C TRP A 32 9.43 -3.97 -7.01
N LEU A 33 10.08 -3.84 -5.85
CA LEU A 33 11.43 -4.35 -5.61
C LEU A 33 11.45 -5.63 -4.76
N GLY A 34 10.36 -5.90 -4.05
CA GLY A 34 10.28 -7.00 -3.10
C GLY A 34 10.12 -6.51 -1.67
N PHE A 35 10.25 -7.47 -0.75
CA PHE A 35 10.39 -7.18 0.67
C PHE A 35 11.86 -6.94 0.98
N GLY A 36 12.13 -5.97 1.86
CA GLY A 36 13.48 -5.68 2.30
C GLY A 36 14.11 -6.91 2.97
N LYS A 37 15.37 -7.16 2.63
CA LYS A 37 16.19 -8.28 3.10
C LYS A 37 17.65 -8.09 2.70
N ASP A 38 18.56 -8.82 3.34
CA ASP A 38 19.98 -8.89 2.95
C ASP A 38 20.66 -7.50 2.88
N GLY A 39 20.26 -6.58 3.77
CA GLY A 39 20.77 -5.20 3.81
C GLY A 39 20.15 -4.24 2.79
N LEU A 40 19.13 -4.68 2.05
CA LEU A 40 18.34 -3.85 1.14
C LEU A 40 16.98 -3.56 1.76
N GLY A 41 16.75 -2.31 2.18
CA GLY A 41 15.51 -1.92 2.85
C GLY A 41 15.39 -2.46 4.27
N GLU A 42 14.22 -2.24 4.86
CA GLU A 42 13.90 -2.77 6.18
C GLU A 42 13.36 -4.21 6.06
N GLU A 43 13.84 -5.11 6.94
CA GLU A 43 13.54 -6.54 6.87
C GLU A 43 12.02 -6.79 6.89
N GLY A 44 11.51 -7.45 5.84
CA GLY A 44 10.09 -7.79 5.72
C GLY A 44 9.17 -6.64 5.30
N ILE A 45 9.70 -5.42 5.10
CA ILE A 45 8.91 -4.28 4.62
C ILE A 45 8.83 -4.30 3.09
N PRO A 46 7.64 -4.20 2.48
CA PRO A 46 7.49 -4.09 1.03
C PRO A 46 8.03 -2.75 0.51
N HIS A 47 8.79 -2.78 -0.59
CA HIS A 47 9.40 -1.60 -1.22
C HIS A 47 9.07 -1.47 -2.71
N TRP A 48 8.95 -0.22 -3.16
CA TRP A 48 8.91 0.14 -4.57
C TRP A 48 9.90 1.27 -4.90
N PHE A 49 10.43 1.22 -6.12
CA PHE A 49 11.35 2.18 -6.76
C PHE A 49 12.74 2.32 -6.15
N SER A 50 12.87 2.43 -4.83
CA SER A 50 14.16 2.48 -4.14
C SER A 50 14.05 2.02 -2.69
N TYR A 51 15.16 1.54 -2.13
CA TYR A 51 15.33 1.31 -0.69
C TYR A 51 15.83 2.56 0.05
N ASN A 52 16.23 3.61 -0.68
CA ASN A 52 16.68 4.88 -0.14
C ASN A 52 15.52 5.88 -0.11
N GLN A 53 15.07 6.28 1.08
CA GLN A 53 13.96 7.23 1.25
C GLN A 53 14.25 8.64 0.72
N ASN A 54 15.53 8.99 0.45
CA ASN A 54 15.89 10.26 -0.18
C ASN A 54 15.70 10.25 -1.71
N GLU A 55 15.43 9.08 -2.29
CA GLU A 55 15.09 8.88 -3.69
C GLU A 55 13.60 8.59 -3.84
N LYS A 56 13.13 8.54 -5.09
CA LYS A 56 11.78 8.08 -5.40
C LYS A 56 11.57 6.69 -4.78
N SER A 57 10.67 6.59 -3.82
CA SER A 57 10.47 5.37 -3.03
C SER A 57 9.05 5.30 -2.52
N VAL A 58 8.57 4.07 -2.34
CA VAL A 58 7.34 3.77 -1.59
C VAL A 58 7.64 2.60 -0.65
N VAL A 59 7.09 2.65 0.55
CA VAL A 59 7.04 1.55 1.51
C VAL A 59 5.63 1.39 2.05
N ALA A 60 5.31 0.21 2.56
CA ALA A 60 4.04 -0.04 3.22
C ALA A 60 4.22 -0.79 4.55
N SER A 61 3.36 -0.52 5.52
CA SER A 61 3.30 -1.27 6.78
C SER A 61 1.84 -1.54 7.16
N VAL A 62 1.57 -2.76 7.61
CA VAL A 62 0.25 -3.11 8.14
C VAL A 62 0.20 -2.65 9.59
N GLU A 63 -0.60 -1.62 9.85
CA GLU A 63 -0.77 -0.99 11.16
C GLU A 63 -2.17 -1.28 11.73
N PRO A 64 -2.41 -1.03 13.04
CA PRO A 64 -3.73 -1.18 13.63
C PRO A 64 -4.86 -0.43 12.91
N SER A 65 -4.55 0.73 12.33
CA SER A 65 -5.50 1.57 11.60
C SER A 65 -5.71 1.17 10.13
N GLY A 66 -4.85 0.32 9.57
CA GLY A 66 -4.90 -0.05 8.16
C GLY A 66 -3.51 -0.23 7.54
N LEU A 67 -3.47 -0.34 6.22
CA LEU A 67 -2.22 -0.43 5.47
C LEU A 67 -1.71 0.98 5.19
N LEU A 68 -0.70 1.38 5.96
CA LEU A 68 -0.04 2.67 5.83
C LEU A 68 0.96 2.61 4.68
N PHE A 69 0.84 3.52 3.72
CA PHE A 69 1.88 3.80 2.74
C PHE A 69 2.63 5.08 3.11
N THR A 70 3.93 5.06 2.86
CA THR A 70 4.78 6.25 2.91
C THR A 70 5.58 6.31 1.62
N ALA A 71 5.64 7.49 1.00
CA ALA A 71 6.32 7.70 -0.26
C ALA A 71 7.13 9.00 -0.28
N ASN A 72 8.25 8.97 -0.99
CA ASN A 72 8.93 10.17 -1.47
C ASN A 72 8.75 10.21 -2.99
N MET A 73 7.82 11.04 -3.47
CA MET A 73 7.41 11.05 -4.88
C MET A 73 6.82 12.41 -5.26
N GLU A 74 6.81 12.74 -6.55
CA GLU A 74 6.04 13.89 -7.04
C GLU A 74 4.53 13.64 -6.86
N LEU A 75 3.78 14.68 -6.48
CA LEU A 75 2.36 14.55 -6.09
C LEU A 75 1.51 13.87 -7.17
N ASN A 76 1.65 14.25 -8.44
CA ASN A 76 0.85 13.66 -9.53
C ASN A 76 1.15 12.18 -9.72
N GLU A 77 2.42 11.78 -9.68
CA GLU A 77 2.81 10.37 -9.79
C GLU A 77 2.30 9.56 -8.58
N TRP A 78 2.34 10.16 -7.39
CA TRP A 78 1.80 9.54 -6.19
C TRP A 78 0.29 9.30 -6.28
N LEU A 79 -0.48 10.30 -6.75
CA LEU A 79 -1.92 10.17 -6.91
C LEU A 79 -2.29 9.07 -7.91
N GLU A 80 -1.58 8.99 -9.04
CA GLU A 80 -1.76 7.93 -10.03
C GLU A 80 -1.42 6.55 -9.44
N TRP A 81 -0.27 6.42 -8.77
CA TRP A 81 0.17 5.17 -8.15
C TRP A 81 -0.81 4.71 -7.06
N LYS A 82 -1.26 5.63 -6.19
CA LYS A 82 -2.23 5.37 -5.12
C LYS A 82 -3.59 4.92 -5.68
N ALA A 83 -4.08 5.58 -6.72
CA ALA A 83 -5.34 5.21 -7.38
C ALA A 83 -5.26 3.80 -7.98
N GLU A 84 -4.14 3.47 -8.64
CA GLU A 84 -3.94 2.14 -9.23
C GLU A 84 -3.84 1.05 -8.15
N PHE A 85 -3.16 1.34 -7.02
CA PHE A 85 -3.12 0.43 -5.89
C PHE A 85 -4.52 0.09 -5.39
N LYS A 86 -5.35 1.12 -5.12
CA LYS A 86 -6.73 0.94 -4.62
C LYS A 86 -7.56 0.11 -5.59
N ARG A 87 -7.41 0.34 -6.90
CA ARG A 87 -8.10 -0.42 -7.95
C ARG A 87 -7.71 -1.91 -7.93
N ILE A 88 -6.42 -2.21 -8.01
CA ILE A 88 -5.90 -3.60 -8.00
C ILE A 88 -6.26 -4.29 -6.69
N ALA A 89 -6.11 -3.62 -5.56
CA ALA A 89 -6.46 -4.16 -4.25
C ALA A 89 -7.94 -4.48 -4.16
N THR A 90 -8.82 -3.58 -4.65
CA THR A 90 -10.26 -3.82 -4.67
C THR A 90 -10.61 -5.09 -5.46
N GLU A 91 -10.05 -5.23 -6.65
CA GLU A 91 -10.27 -6.40 -7.52
C GLU A 91 -9.70 -7.69 -6.91
N THR A 92 -8.53 -7.63 -6.28
CA THR A 92 -7.81 -8.81 -5.75
C THR A 92 -8.39 -9.28 -4.41
N LEU A 93 -8.77 -8.35 -3.53
CA LEU A 93 -9.19 -8.64 -2.17
C LEU A 93 -10.72 -8.85 -2.05
N GLY A 94 -11.50 -8.37 -3.03
CA GLY A 94 -12.95 -8.60 -3.09
C GLY A 94 -13.78 -7.65 -2.24
N PHE A 95 -13.22 -6.51 -1.82
CA PHE A 95 -13.93 -5.44 -1.13
C PHE A 95 -13.38 -4.09 -1.57
N ILE A 96 -14.16 -3.01 -1.40
CA ILE A 96 -13.74 -1.66 -1.78
C ILE A 96 -12.60 -1.19 -0.88
N VAL A 97 -11.44 -0.94 -1.50
CA VAL A 97 -10.24 -0.41 -0.83
C VAL A 97 -10.16 1.10 -1.01
N GLY A 98 -9.98 1.83 0.09
CA GLY A 98 -9.88 3.28 0.10
C GLY A 98 -9.39 3.84 1.43
N GLU A 99 -9.31 5.16 1.51
CA GLU A 99 -8.93 5.94 2.70
C GLU A 99 -10.18 6.36 3.50
N ILE A 100 -10.15 6.18 4.82
CA ILE A 100 -11.24 6.64 5.70
C ILE A 100 -11.17 8.17 5.85
N GLU A 101 -9.95 8.72 5.92
CA GLU A 101 -9.66 10.13 6.13
C GLU A 101 -10.10 11.02 4.96
N GLU A 102 -10.26 10.44 3.76
CA GLU A 102 -10.72 11.11 2.54
C GLU A 102 -12.18 10.77 2.21
N ASP A 103 -12.93 10.19 3.15
CA ASP A 103 -14.34 9.78 3.01
C ASP A 103 -14.61 8.81 1.83
N GLU A 104 -13.61 8.06 1.38
CA GLU A 104 -13.77 7.09 0.29
C GLU A 104 -14.46 5.79 0.77
N VAL A 105 -14.22 5.42 2.03
CA VAL A 105 -14.74 4.23 2.71
C VAL A 105 -15.04 4.51 4.17
N GLY A 106 -15.88 3.68 4.80
CA GLY A 106 -16.14 3.71 6.24
C GLY A 106 -15.31 2.69 7.02
N TYR A 107 -15.55 2.62 8.33
CA TYR A 107 -14.96 1.61 9.22
C TYR A 107 -15.42 0.17 8.92
N GLU A 108 -16.58 0.03 8.28
CA GLU A 108 -17.14 -1.26 7.87
C GLU A 108 -16.59 -1.67 6.50
N ILE A 109 -16.20 -2.94 6.36
CA ILE A 109 -15.73 -3.49 5.09
C ILE A 109 -16.90 -3.65 4.13
N LYS A 110 -16.82 -2.99 2.98
CA LYS A 110 -17.80 -3.09 1.90
C LYS A 110 -17.33 -4.09 0.83
N TRP A 111 -17.83 -5.32 0.91
CA TRP A 111 -17.58 -6.39 -0.05
C TRP A 111 -18.20 -6.12 -1.42
N LEU A 112 -17.62 -6.69 -2.48
CA LEU A 112 -18.10 -6.61 -3.87
C LEU A 112 -19.23 -7.61 -4.18
#